data_AF-A0A2T0X2N4-F1
#
_entry.id   AF-A0A2T0X2N4-F1
#
_cell.length_a   1.000
_cell.length_b   1.000
_cell.length_c   1.000
_cell.angle_alpha   90.00
_cell.angle_beta   90.00
_cell.angle_gamma   90.00
#
_symmetry.space_group_name_H-M   'P 1'
#
loop_
_entity.id
_entity.type
_entity.pdbx_description
1 polymer ?
#
loop_
_entity_poly.entity_id
_entity_poly.type
_entity_poly.pdbx_seq_one_letter_code
_entity_poly.pdbx_strand_id
1 'polypeptide(L)'
;MRSIILRTGARYICALMLVFSVYMLLRGHNEPGGGFIGGLIGGTAFALYAIGCSVAEARRALRVLPQNVAVAGLGIALLAGLMAGLDGDAFFEGQWLFLGGEVPGTYSKGALPLSSVLVFDIGVYLVVFGSVATLVFAMEEEI
;
A
#
# COMPACT_ATOMS: atom_id res chain seq x y z
N MET A 1 16.34 -7.13 27.68
CA MET A 1 15.24 -6.66 28.56
C MET A 1 14.12 -6.11 27.68
N ARG A 2 12.88 -6.59 27.77
CA ARG A 2 11.77 -6.04 26.97
C ARG A 2 11.17 -4.83 27.69
N SER A 3 11.35 -3.63 27.13
CA SER A 3 10.76 -2.40 27.67
C SER A 3 9.24 -2.40 27.47
N ILE A 4 8.48 -2.28 28.57
CA ILE A 4 7.01 -2.25 28.51
C ILE A 4 6.48 -0.99 27.83
N ILE A 5 7.20 0.13 27.99
CA ILE A 5 6.87 1.41 27.35
C ILE A 5 7.05 1.27 25.84
N LEU A 6 8.21 0.77 25.38
CA LEU A 6 8.48 0.57 23.95
C LEU A 6 7.49 -0.40 23.33
N ARG A 7 7.24 -1.54 23.98
CA ARG A 7 6.30 -2.56 23.47
C ARG A 7 4.89 -2.01 23.30
N THR A 8 4.41 -1.24 24.28
CA THR A 8 3.08 -0.66 24.25
C THR A 8 3.01 0.46 23.21
N GLY A 9 3.98 1.36 23.19
CA GLY A 9 4.07 2.45 22.22
C GLY A 9 4.15 1.97 20.78
N ALA A 10 5.01 0.98 20.49
CA ALA A 10 5.19 0.42 19.15
C ALA A 10 3.89 -0.14 18.56
N ARG A 11 3.01 -0.74 19.36
CA ARG A 11 1.71 -1.26 18.88
C ARG A 11 0.79 -0.14 18.42
N TYR A 12 0.65 0.93 19.20
CA TYR A 12 -0.20 2.06 18.86
C TYR A 12 0.37 2.88 17.69
N ILE A 13 1.68 3.14 17.71
CA ILE A 13 2.35 3.89 16.64
C ILE A 13 2.29 3.11 15.33
N CYS A 14 2.52 1.78 15.35
CA CYS A 14 2.39 0.95 14.16
C CYS A 14 0.97 1.07 13.55
N ALA A 15 -0.08 0.95 14.37
CA ALA A 15 -1.45 1.09 13.89
C ALA A 15 -1.69 2.47 13.25
N LEU A 16 -1.23 3.54 13.89
CA LEU A 16 -1.33 4.90 13.35
C LEU A 16 -0.56 5.08 12.03
N MET A 17 0.65 4.53 11.95
CA MET A 17 1.47 4.56 10.74
C MET A 17 0.80 3.78 9.59
N LEU A 18 0.14 2.66 9.85
CA LEU A 18 -0.60 1.92 8.83
C LEU A 18 -1.80 2.72 8.29
N VAL A 19 -2.54 3.41 9.17
CA VAL A 19 -3.61 4.32 8.73
C VAL A 19 -3.04 5.46 7.88
N PHE A 20 -1.94 6.06 8.32
CA PHE A 20 -1.29 7.14 7.57
C PHE A 20 -0.69 6.67 6.23
N SER A 21 -0.17 5.45 6.20
CA SER A 21 0.34 4.77 5.00
C SER A 21 -0.76 4.62 3.94
N VAL A 22 -1.96 4.20 4.32
CA VAL A 22 -3.12 4.13 3.42
C VAL A 22 -3.58 5.53 3.00
N TYR A 23 -3.59 6.50 3.92
CA TYR A 23 -3.90 7.89 3.57
C TYR A 23 -2.95 8.46 2.50
N MET A 24 -1.64 8.24 2.65
CA MET A 24 -0.64 8.68 1.67
C MET A 24 -0.84 8.03 0.30
N LEU A 25 -1.22 6.76 0.25
CA LEU A 25 -1.60 6.07 -0.99
C LEU A 25 -2.79 6.77 -1.66
N LEU A 26 -3.88 7.00 -0.94
CA LEU A 26 -5.11 7.59 -1.49
C LEU A 26 -4.93 9.07 -1.91
N ARG A 27 -4.04 9.79 -1.25
CA ARG A 27 -3.78 11.22 -1.50
C ARG A 27 -2.97 11.49 -2.78
N GLY A 28 -2.21 10.50 -3.27
CA GLY A 28 -1.19 10.66 -4.31
C GLY A 28 -1.65 11.25 -5.65
N HIS A 29 -2.96 11.21 -5.93
CA HIS A 29 -3.54 11.79 -7.15
C HIS A 29 -3.60 13.32 -7.14
N ASN A 30 -3.75 13.92 -5.97
CA ASN A 30 -4.04 15.36 -5.85
C ASN A 30 -2.89 16.14 -5.20
N GLU A 31 -2.13 15.48 -4.32
CA GLU A 31 -1.10 16.11 -3.50
C GLU A 31 0.06 15.11 -3.32
N PRO A 32 1.23 15.57 -2.81
CA PRO A 32 2.36 14.67 -2.57
C PRO A 32 1.97 13.44 -1.74
N GLY A 33 2.25 12.26 -2.29
CA GLY A 33 1.79 10.97 -1.79
C GLY A 33 2.07 9.85 -2.79
N GLY A 34 1.25 8.79 -2.76
CA GLY A 34 1.27 7.70 -3.73
C GLY A 34 1.65 6.33 -3.14
N GLY A 35 1.64 5.32 -4.00
CA GLY A 35 1.83 3.93 -3.60
C GLY A 35 3.20 3.65 -2.98
N PHE A 36 4.27 4.23 -3.56
CA PHE A 36 5.64 3.97 -3.10
C PHE A 36 5.88 4.44 -1.66
N ILE A 37 5.62 5.71 -1.35
CA ILE A 37 5.82 6.26 -0.01
C ILE A 37 4.83 5.65 1.00
N GLY A 38 3.58 5.38 0.58
CA GLY A 38 2.62 4.65 1.39
C GLY A 38 3.17 3.28 1.80
N GLY A 39 3.71 2.52 0.84
CA GLY A 39 4.29 1.20 1.07
C GLY A 39 5.50 1.25 2.01
N LEU A 40 6.39 2.25 1.86
CA LEU A 40 7.53 2.46 2.76
C LEU A 40 7.09 2.75 4.20
N ILE A 41 6.11 3.63 4.40
CA ILE A 41 5.57 3.93 5.74
C ILE A 41 4.98 2.65 6.36
N GLY A 42 4.23 1.86 5.57
CA GLY A 42 3.67 0.60 6.03
C GLY A 42 4.73 -0.43 6.42
N GLY A 43 5.77 -0.59 5.59
CA GLY A 43 6.89 -1.47 5.89
C GLY A 43 7.65 -1.03 7.14
N THR A 44 7.83 0.28 7.32
CA THR A 44 8.46 0.86 8.51
C THR A 44 7.61 0.65 9.77
N ALA A 45 6.28 0.69 9.65
CA ALA A 45 5.37 0.37 10.75
C ALA A 45 5.58 -1.06 11.25
N PHE A 46 5.76 -2.02 10.34
CA PHE A 46 6.08 -3.40 10.70
C PHE A 46 7.50 -3.57 11.24
N ALA A 47 8.48 -2.78 10.77
CA ALA A 47 9.81 -2.74 11.36
C ALA A 47 9.77 -2.27 12.82
N LEU A 48 9.06 -1.16 13.10
CA LEU A 48 8.85 -0.68 14.47
C LEU A 48 8.16 -1.72 15.35
N TYR A 49 7.15 -2.41 14.80
CA TYR A 49 6.44 -3.46 15.51
C TYR A 49 7.36 -4.65 15.84
N ALA A 50 8.21 -5.06 14.90
CA ALA A 50 9.17 -6.14 15.11
C ALA A 50 10.19 -5.79 16.21
N ILE A 51 10.76 -4.58 16.16
CA ILE A 51 11.72 -4.07 17.15
C ILE A 51 11.08 -3.94 18.54
N GLY A 52 9.86 -3.39 18.62
CA GLY A 52 9.20 -3.13 19.91
C GLY A 52 8.56 -4.37 20.55
N CYS A 53 8.14 -5.35 19.74
CA CYS A 53 7.52 -6.59 20.20
C CYS A 53 8.43 -7.79 19.94
N SER A 54 8.29 -8.39 18.75
CA SER A 54 9.16 -9.44 18.22
C SER A 54 8.82 -9.69 16.75
N VAL A 55 9.77 -10.21 15.98
CA VAL A 55 9.55 -10.65 14.59
C VAL A 55 8.42 -11.68 14.50
N ALA A 56 8.37 -12.63 15.43
CA ALA A 56 7.33 -13.65 15.47
C ALA A 56 5.92 -13.05 15.68
N GLU A 57 5.78 -12.06 16.57
CA GLU A 57 4.52 -11.31 16.73
C GLU A 57 4.18 -10.52 15.46
N ALA A 58 5.16 -9.86 14.83
CA ALA A 58 4.97 -9.09 13.60
C ALA A 58 4.51 -9.97 12.43
N ARG A 59 5.17 -11.12 12.21
CA ARG A 59 4.80 -12.08 11.16
C ARG A 59 3.42 -12.67 11.40
N ARG A 60 3.08 -12.99 12.66
CA ARG A 60 1.73 -13.45 13.03
C ARG A 60 0.67 -12.37 12.77
N ALA A 61 0.99 -11.09 13.01
CA ALA A 61 0.10 -9.98 12.72
C ALA A 61 -0.16 -9.79 11.21
N LEU A 62 0.85 -10.02 10.37
CA LEU A 62 0.71 -9.91 8.91
C LEU A 62 -0.18 -11.01 8.30
N ARG A 63 -0.26 -12.19 8.94
CA ARG A 63 -1.05 -13.38 8.52
C ARG A 63 -0.69 -14.02 7.18
N VAL A 64 0.04 -13.32 6.32
CA VAL A 64 0.51 -13.79 5.02
C VAL A 64 2.01 -13.63 4.92
N LEU A 65 2.64 -14.38 4.01
CA LEU A 65 4.06 -14.18 3.70
C LEU A 65 4.23 -12.83 2.99
N PRO A 66 5.16 -11.97 3.45
CA PRO A 66 5.34 -10.64 2.87
C PRO A 66 5.77 -10.69 1.39
N GLN A 67 6.49 -11.74 0.99
CA GLN A 67 6.83 -12.02 -0.41
C GLN A 67 5.59 -12.19 -1.29
N ASN A 68 4.58 -12.90 -0.78
CA ASN A 68 3.32 -13.11 -1.50
C ASN A 68 2.54 -11.80 -1.67
N VAL A 69 2.63 -10.89 -0.69
CA VAL A 69 2.06 -9.54 -0.81
C VAL A 69 2.73 -8.78 -1.94
N ALA A 70 4.06 -8.87 -2.05
CA ALA A 70 4.79 -8.21 -3.12
C ALA A 70 4.44 -8.78 -4.51
N VAL A 71 4.39 -10.12 -4.64
CA VAL A 71 4.00 -10.79 -5.89
C VAL A 71 2.56 -10.43 -6.30
N ALA A 72 1.63 -10.43 -5.35
CA ALA A 72 0.25 -10.00 -5.61
C ALA A 72 0.18 -8.53 -6.06
N GLY A 73 0.96 -7.65 -5.42
CA GLY A 73 1.08 -6.25 -5.82
C GLY A 73 1.59 -6.08 -7.25
N LEU A 74 2.62 -6.85 -7.63
CA LEU A 74 3.16 -6.84 -8.99
C LEU A 74 2.10 -7.28 -10.00
N GLY A 75 1.34 -8.34 -9.69
CA GLY A 75 0.23 -8.79 -10.51
C GLY A 75 -0.84 -7.71 -10.69
N ILE A 76 -1.24 -7.02 -9.61
CA ILE A 76 -2.22 -5.93 -9.66
C ILE A 76 -1.71 -4.76 -10.51
N ALA A 77 -0.45 -4.35 -10.34
CA ALA A 77 0.14 -3.26 -11.12
C ALA A 77 0.20 -3.60 -12.62
N LEU A 78 0.61 -4.82 -12.96
CA LEU A 78 0.64 -5.29 -14.34
C LEU A 78 -0.74 -5.34 -14.96
N LEU A 79 -1.73 -5.89 -14.25
CA LEU A 79 -3.11 -5.92 -14.72
C LEU A 79 -3.63 -4.49 -14.97
N ALA A 80 -3.41 -3.56 -14.04
CA ALA A 80 -3.81 -2.17 -14.20
C ALA A 80 -3.17 -1.50 -15.43
N GLY A 81 -1.88 -1.75 -15.69
CA GLY A 81 -1.19 -1.21 -16.86
C GLY A 81 -1.63 -1.84 -18.20
N LEU A 82 -2.09 -3.09 -18.17
CA LEU A 82 -2.56 -3.81 -19.36
C LEU A 82 -4.05 -3.57 -19.67
N MET A 83 -4.85 -3.15 -18.68
CA MET A 83 -6.28 -2.92 -18.84
C MET A 83 -6.61 -1.94 -19.97
N ALA A 84 -5.84 -0.86 -20.12
CA ALA A 84 -6.05 0.13 -21.18
C ALA A 84 -5.98 -0.48 -22.60
N GLY A 85 -5.10 -1.47 -22.80
CA GLY A 85 -4.98 -2.16 -24.08
C GLY A 85 -6.22 -2.96 -24.48
N LEU A 86 -7.12 -3.29 -23.54
CA LEU A 86 -8.39 -3.97 -23.85
C LEU A 86 -9.39 -3.02 -24.54
N ASP A 87 -9.27 -1.71 -24.30
CA ASP A 87 -10.11 -0.68 -24.90
C ASP A 87 -9.50 -0.10 -26.19
N GLY A 88 -8.34 -0.60 -26.61
CA GLY A 88 -7.60 -0.14 -27.80
C GLY A 88 -6.65 1.03 -27.54
N ASP A 89 -6.57 1.50 -26.30
CA ASP A 89 -5.65 2.55 -25.85
C ASP A 89 -4.22 2.01 -25.72
N ALA A 90 -3.25 2.90 -25.51
CA ALA A 90 -1.87 2.50 -25.27
C ALA A 90 -1.73 1.80 -23.90
N PHE A 91 -0.82 0.83 -23.78
CA PHE A 91 -0.50 0.25 -22.46
C PHE A 91 -0.02 1.35 -21.50
N PHE A 92 -0.42 1.23 -20.23
CA PHE A 92 -0.19 2.22 -19.17
C PHE A 92 -0.89 3.57 -19.37
N GLU A 93 -1.85 3.66 -20.29
CA GLU A 93 -2.70 4.83 -20.39
C GLU A 93 -3.67 4.92 -19.18
N GLY A 94 -3.76 6.11 -18.58
CA GLY A 94 -4.54 6.35 -17.38
C GLY A 94 -6.03 6.50 -17.71
N GLN A 95 -6.84 5.52 -17.35
CA GLN A 95 -8.28 5.50 -17.59
C GLN A 95 -9.06 5.95 -16.36
N TRP A 96 -10.15 6.68 -16.57
CA TRP A 96 -10.96 7.28 -15.51
C TRP A 96 -12.40 6.78 -15.56
N LEU A 97 -12.90 6.34 -14.41
CA LEU A 97 -14.27 5.91 -14.17
C LEU A 97 -14.91 6.79 -13.11
N PHE A 98 -15.96 7.51 -13.49
CA PHE A 98 -16.71 8.38 -12.59
C PHE A 98 -17.96 7.67 -12.07
N LEU A 99 -17.89 7.07 -10.87
CA LEU A 99 -19.07 6.45 -10.27
C LEU A 99 -20.00 7.52 -9.70
N GLY A 100 -21.27 7.53 -10.14
CA GLY A 100 -22.33 8.36 -9.55
C GLY A 100 -22.73 9.61 -10.34
N GLY A 101 -22.42 9.71 -11.64
CA GLY A 101 -22.89 10.84 -12.45
C GLY A 101 -22.75 10.63 -13.95
N GLU A 102 -23.65 9.87 -14.55
CA GLU A 102 -23.84 9.84 -16.00
C GLU A 102 -24.61 11.08 -16.46
N VAL A 103 -23.93 12.22 -16.65
CA VAL A 103 -24.36 13.21 -17.65
C VAL A 103 -23.11 13.81 -18.31
N PRO A 104 -22.87 13.57 -19.62
CA PRO A 104 -21.84 14.26 -20.37
C PRO A 104 -22.08 15.78 -20.30
N GLY A 105 -21.11 16.54 -19.77
CA GLY A 105 -21.15 18.01 -19.73
C GLY A 105 -21.60 18.65 -18.41
N THR A 106 -21.94 17.88 -17.38
CA THR A 106 -22.18 18.43 -16.04
C THR A 106 -21.27 17.74 -15.04
N TYR A 107 -20.25 18.45 -14.54
CA TYR A 107 -19.46 18.01 -13.39
C TYR A 107 -20.39 17.98 -12.16
N SER A 108 -21.14 16.90 -11.99
CA SER A 108 -21.94 16.69 -10.80
C SER A 108 -20.97 16.56 -9.63
N LYS A 109 -21.09 17.44 -8.64
CA LYS A 109 -20.22 17.55 -7.45
C LYS A 109 -20.21 16.31 -6.53
N GLY A 110 -20.72 15.16 -7.00
CA GLY A 110 -20.84 13.92 -6.24
C GLY A 110 -20.26 12.67 -6.91
N ALA A 111 -19.66 12.77 -8.10
CA ALA A 111 -19.04 11.61 -8.74
C ALA A 111 -17.69 11.27 -8.10
N LEU A 112 -17.47 10.01 -7.74
CA LEU A 112 -16.18 9.50 -7.26
C LEU A 112 -15.27 9.20 -8.47
N PRO A 113 -14.18 9.96 -8.67
CA PRO A 113 -13.23 9.69 -9.73
C PRO A 113 -12.34 8.50 -9.32
N LEU A 114 -12.63 7.32 -9.87
CA LEU A 114 -11.72 6.18 -9.81
C LEU A 114 -10.84 6.16 -11.05
N SER A 115 -9.57 5.81 -10.88
CA SER A 115 -8.61 5.79 -11.98
C SER A 115 -7.83 4.48 -11.98
N SER A 116 -7.49 3.97 -13.17
CA SER A 116 -6.59 2.83 -13.33
C SER A 116 -5.22 3.11 -12.70
N VAL A 117 -4.82 4.39 -12.63
CA VAL A 117 -3.59 4.84 -11.96
C VAL A 117 -3.65 4.59 -10.44
N LEU A 118 -4.83 4.69 -9.81
CA LEU A 118 -4.97 4.32 -8.39
C LEU A 118 -4.77 2.82 -8.18
N VAL A 119 -5.30 1.98 -9.08
CA VAL A 119 -5.12 0.53 -9.02
C VAL A 119 -3.65 0.17 -9.23
N PHE A 120 -2.99 0.85 -10.16
CA PHE A 120 -1.54 0.73 -10.37
C PHE A 120 -0.76 1.08 -9.09
N ASP A 121 -1.07 2.21 -8.45
CA ASP A 121 -0.44 2.65 -7.20
C ASP A 121 -0.71 1.68 -6.03
N ILE A 122 -1.89 1.06 -5.95
CA ILE A 122 -2.16 -0.01 -4.98
C ILE A 122 -1.22 -1.19 -5.23
N GLY A 123 -0.99 -1.56 -6.49
CA GLY A 123 -0.02 -2.60 -6.85
C GLY A 123 1.40 -2.23 -6.38
N VAL A 124 1.86 -1.02 -6.69
CA VAL A 124 3.17 -0.50 -6.24
C VAL A 124 3.28 -0.49 -4.72
N TYR A 125 2.24 -0.04 -4.02
CA TYR A 125 2.17 -0.05 -2.56
C TYR A 125 2.43 -1.43 -1.98
N LEU A 126 1.74 -2.45 -2.51
CA LEU A 126 1.86 -3.82 -2.03
C LEU A 126 3.25 -4.42 -2.33
N VAL A 127 3.82 -4.11 -3.50
CA VAL A 127 5.21 -4.49 -3.85
C VAL A 127 6.19 -3.92 -2.83
N VAL A 128 6.12 -2.62 -2.58
CA VAL A 128 7.07 -1.93 -1.69
C VAL A 128 6.89 -2.42 -0.26
N PHE A 129 5.65 -2.45 0.24
CA PHE A 129 5.33 -2.94 1.58
C PHE A 129 5.83 -4.38 1.78
N GLY A 130 5.49 -5.29 0.86
CA GLY A 130 5.88 -6.69 0.94
C GLY A 130 7.40 -6.88 0.86
N SER A 131 8.08 -6.11 0.01
CA SER A 131 9.55 -6.17 -0.11
C SER A 131 10.24 -5.71 1.16
N VAL A 132 9.83 -4.57 1.72
CA VAL A 132 10.41 -4.03 2.97
C VAL A 132 10.14 -4.97 4.13
N ALA A 133 8.90 -5.46 4.29
CA ALA A 133 8.57 -6.40 5.36
C ALA A 133 9.35 -7.72 5.23
N THR A 134 9.58 -8.20 4.00
CA THR A 134 10.43 -9.38 3.76
C THR A 134 11.86 -9.14 4.23
N LEU A 135 12.45 -8.01 3.84
CA LEU A 135 13.82 -7.65 4.22
C LEU A 135 13.96 -7.52 5.73
N VAL A 136 13.05 -6.79 6.38
CA VAL A 136 13.04 -6.60 7.84
C VAL A 136 12.99 -7.94 8.57
N PHE A 137 12.10 -8.85 8.16
CA PHE A 137 11.97 -10.14 8.82
C PHE A 137 13.15 -11.07 8.55
N ALA A 138 13.80 -10.96 7.39
CA ALA A 138 14.99 -11.74 7.07
C ALA A 138 16.21 -11.27 7.89
N MET A 139 16.43 -9.96 7.99
CA MET A 139 17.57 -9.41 8.73
C MET A 139 17.54 -9.73 10.22
N GLU A 140 16.36 -9.72 10.83
CA GLU A 140 16.21 -10.05 12.26
C GLU A 140 16.22 -11.56 12.55
N GLU A 141 16.20 -12.43 11.52
CA GLU A 141 16.44 -13.87 11.70
C GLU A 141 17.94 -14.22 11.74
N GLU A 142 18.80 -13.35 11.21
CA GLU A 142 20.26 -13.51 11.22
C GLU A 142 20.94 -12.95 12.48
N ILE A 143 20.21 -12.22 13.32
CA ILE A 143 20.70 -11.57 14.56
C ILE A 143 20.25 -12.38 15.79
#